data_AF-A0A2M8LRE8-F1
#
_entry.id   AF-A0A2M8LRE8-F1
#
_cell.length_a   1.000
_cell.length_b   1.000
_cell.length_c   1.000
_cell.angle_alpha   90.00
_cell.angle_beta   90.00
_cell.angle_gamma   90.00
#
_symmetry.space_group_name_H-M   'P 1'
#
loop_
_entity.id
_entity.type
_entity.pdbx_description
1 polymer ?
#
loop_
_entity_poly.entity_id
_entity_poly.type
_entity_poly.pdbx_seq_one_letter_code
_entity_poly.pdbx_strand_id
1 'polypeptide(L)'
;MTKRITAVLATLLLALAGLALTAAPAQAAPVTICKTSPVPAGYVILAEGRSTQCSFGFPNTWLIDRPAERGTTTVCKVSSIPDGYVILAEDRSTQCPYAFPNTWRIAKPSATGTTTICMVSPIPAGYVVVSEGRSTQCPYAFPNTVQIRAL
;
A
#
# COMPACT_ATOMS: atom_id res chain seq x y z
N MET A 1 -41.66 65.31 -22.27
CA MET A 1 -42.04 63.89 -22.46
C MET A 1 -40.89 63.12 -23.11
N THR A 2 -40.04 62.45 -22.33
CA THR A 2 -39.54 61.05 -22.55
C THR A 2 -38.52 60.71 -21.45
N LYS A 3 -38.78 59.62 -20.70
CA LYS A 3 -37.96 59.06 -19.61
C LYS A 3 -36.80 58.23 -20.17
N ARG A 4 -35.63 58.26 -19.52
CA ARG A 4 -34.64 57.14 -19.43
C ARG A 4 -33.91 57.29 -18.09
N ILE A 5 -34.47 56.79 -16.99
CA ILE A 5 -34.10 55.52 -16.32
C ILE A 5 -32.58 55.27 -16.40
N THR A 6 -31.84 55.71 -15.39
CA THR A 6 -30.45 55.30 -15.17
C THR A 6 -30.41 54.45 -13.89
N ALA A 7 -29.90 53.24 -14.07
CA ALA A 7 -29.98 52.10 -13.16
C ALA A 7 -29.40 52.36 -11.76
N VAL A 8 -30.17 51.96 -10.75
CA VAL A 8 -29.66 51.67 -9.41
C VAL A 8 -28.86 50.37 -9.53
N LEU A 9 -27.51 50.46 -9.57
CA LEU A 9 -26.63 49.31 -9.48
C LEU A 9 -26.72 48.74 -8.05
N ALA A 10 -27.64 47.80 -7.86
CA ALA A 10 -27.76 47.00 -6.66
C ALA A 10 -26.54 46.08 -6.53
N THR A 11 -25.91 46.19 -5.36
CA THR A 11 -24.77 45.41 -4.88
C THR A 11 -25.05 43.91 -4.87
N LEU A 12 -24.30 43.14 -5.66
CA LEU A 12 -24.25 41.68 -5.56
C LEU A 12 -22.80 41.25 -5.30
N LEU A 13 -22.36 41.40 -4.04
CA LEU A 13 -21.16 40.75 -3.52
C LEU A 13 -21.48 39.26 -3.34
N LEU A 14 -21.23 38.44 -4.37
CA LEU A 14 -21.22 36.99 -4.24
C LEU A 14 -20.06 36.59 -3.32
N ALA A 15 -20.39 36.05 -2.14
CA ALA A 15 -19.47 35.34 -1.29
C ALA A 15 -19.01 34.04 -1.98
N LEU A 16 -17.91 34.09 -2.72
CA LEU A 16 -17.12 32.91 -3.06
C LEU A 16 -16.33 32.47 -1.83
N ALA A 17 -17.01 31.85 -0.86
CA ALA A 17 -16.35 31.12 0.21
C ALA A 17 -15.66 29.90 -0.42
N GLY A 18 -14.34 29.86 -0.27
CA GLY A 18 -13.45 28.95 -0.98
C GLY A 18 -13.73 27.47 -0.71
N LEU A 19 -14.10 26.75 -1.76
CA LEU A 19 -13.95 25.30 -1.82
C LEU A 19 -12.52 25.01 -2.26
N ALA A 20 -11.57 24.95 -1.31
CA ALA A 20 -10.25 24.41 -1.57
C ALA A 20 -10.38 22.88 -1.65
N LEU A 21 -10.57 22.34 -2.86
CA LEU A 21 -10.36 20.92 -3.10
C LEU A 21 -8.86 20.65 -2.92
N THR A 22 -8.49 20.10 -1.76
CA THR A 22 -7.15 19.53 -1.56
C THR A 22 -7.07 18.29 -2.44
N ALA A 23 -6.48 18.42 -3.63
CA ALA A 23 -6.14 17.28 -4.46
C ALA A 23 -5.17 16.40 -3.65
N ALA A 24 -5.59 15.17 -3.33
CA ALA A 24 -4.68 14.19 -2.74
C ALA A 24 -3.50 14.00 -3.71
N PRO A 25 -2.25 13.90 -3.22
CA PRO A 25 -1.12 13.64 -4.09
C PRO A 25 -1.40 12.34 -4.87
N ALA A 26 -1.32 12.40 -6.20
CA ALA A 26 -1.46 11.22 -7.03
C ALA A 26 -0.31 10.27 -6.67
N GLN A 27 -0.65 9.08 -6.17
CA GLN A 27 0.32 8.01 -5.98
C GLN A 27 0.97 7.73 -7.33
N ALA A 28 2.31 7.73 -7.38
CA ALA A 28 3.01 7.38 -8.61
C ALA A 28 2.56 5.99 -9.07
N ALA A 29 2.37 5.82 -10.38
CA ALA A 29 1.98 4.52 -10.93
C ALA A 29 3.09 3.48 -10.69
N PRO A 30 2.73 2.18 -10.58
CA PRO A 30 3.70 1.10 -10.52
C PRO A 30 4.72 1.16 -11.66
N VAL A 31 5.97 0.80 -11.37
CA VAL A 31 7.10 0.86 -12.29
C VAL A 31 7.56 -0.55 -12.64
N THR A 32 7.82 -0.82 -13.91
CA THR A 32 8.45 -2.08 -14.32
C THR A 32 9.97 -1.89 -14.37
N ILE A 33 10.71 -2.80 -13.71
CA ILE A 33 12.18 -2.85 -13.74
C ILE A 33 12.67 -4.19 -14.27
N CYS A 34 13.88 -4.22 -14.82
CA CYS A 34 14.57 -5.46 -15.12
C CYS A 34 15.00 -6.14 -13.81
N LYS A 35 14.93 -7.48 -13.74
CA LYS A 35 15.36 -8.24 -12.54
C LYS A 35 16.84 -8.09 -12.19
N THR A 36 17.65 -7.64 -13.15
CA THR A 36 19.07 -7.33 -12.97
C THR A 36 19.30 -6.09 -12.12
N SER A 37 18.30 -5.23 -11.99
CA SER A 37 18.35 -4.04 -11.15
C SER A 37 17.88 -4.37 -9.73
N PRO A 38 18.53 -3.85 -8.69
CA PRO A 38 18.04 -3.99 -7.32
C PRO A 38 16.68 -3.30 -7.16
N VAL A 39 15.80 -3.87 -6.34
CA VAL A 39 14.55 -3.21 -5.93
C VAL A 39 14.91 -2.06 -4.99
N PRO A 40 14.48 -0.81 -5.26
CA PRO A 40 14.77 0.32 -4.39
C PRO A 40 14.21 0.15 -2.97
N ALA A 41 14.86 0.76 -1.98
CA ALA A 41 14.35 0.77 -0.62
C ALA A 41 12.93 1.37 -0.54
N GLY A 42 12.05 0.75 0.24
CA GLY A 42 10.64 1.14 0.37
C GLY A 42 9.73 0.71 -0.78
N TYR A 43 10.27 0.13 -1.85
CA TYR A 43 9.48 -0.51 -2.90
C TYR A 43 9.29 -2.00 -2.61
N VAL A 44 8.21 -2.55 -3.15
CA VAL A 44 7.86 -3.97 -3.07
C VAL A 44 7.60 -4.52 -4.47
N ILE A 45 7.77 -5.83 -4.63
CA ILE A 45 7.43 -6.55 -5.86
C ILE A 45 5.95 -6.93 -5.83
N LEU A 46 5.20 -6.47 -6.82
CA LEU A 46 3.77 -6.75 -7.00
C LEU A 46 3.51 -7.87 -8.00
N ALA A 47 4.38 -8.01 -9.01
CA ALA A 47 4.25 -9.02 -10.06
C ALA A 47 5.59 -9.33 -10.74
N GLU A 48 5.61 -10.48 -11.40
CA GLU A 48 6.66 -10.93 -12.32
C GLU A 48 6.19 -10.77 -13.77
N GLY A 49 7.08 -10.34 -14.65
CA GLY A 49 6.75 -10.13 -16.05
C GLY A 49 7.86 -10.49 -17.03
N ARG A 50 7.64 -10.10 -18.28
CA ARG A 50 8.58 -10.27 -19.40
C ARG A 50 8.72 -8.98 -20.18
N SER A 51 9.95 -8.66 -20.58
CA SER A 51 10.25 -7.54 -21.47
C SER A 51 11.46 -7.86 -22.34
N THR A 52 11.37 -7.55 -23.63
CA THR A 52 12.51 -7.65 -24.56
C THR A 52 13.58 -6.58 -24.30
N GLN A 53 13.28 -5.58 -23.47
CA GLN A 53 14.22 -4.52 -23.09
C GLN A 53 15.16 -4.96 -21.95
N CYS A 54 14.89 -6.10 -21.32
CA CYS A 54 15.69 -6.62 -20.21
C CYS A 54 16.50 -7.83 -20.66
N SER A 55 17.74 -7.93 -20.20
CA SER A 55 18.62 -9.08 -20.47
C SER A 55 18.10 -10.36 -19.80
N PHE A 56 18.63 -11.51 -20.24
CA PHE A 56 18.31 -12.87 -19.76
C PHE A 56 16.94 -13.44 -20.19
N GLY A 57 16.78 -14.75 -19.97
CA GLY A 57 15.57 -15.49 -20.31
C GLY A 57 14.36 -15.06 -19.48
N PHE A 58 13.18 -15.23 -20.06
CA PHE A 58 11.92 -14.90 -19.39
C PHE A 58 11.59 -15.90 -18.26
N PRO A 59 10.91 -15.45 -17.19
CA PRO A 59 10.52 -14.07 -16.87
C PRO A 59 11.69 -13.22 -16.36
N ASN A 60 11.77 -11.97 -16.83
CA ASN A 60 12.95 -11.10 -16.64
C ASN A 60 12.63 -9.69 -16.13
N THR A 61 11.38 -9.41 -15.70
CA THR A 61 11.02 -8.14 -15.06
C THR A 61 10.29 -8.30 -13.73
N TRP A 62 10.37 -7.24 -12.90
CA TRP A 62 9.51 -7.02 -11.74
C TRP A 62 8.62 -5.81 -11.97
N LEU A 63 7.34 -5.92 -11.61
CA LEU A 63 6.49 -4.75 -11.38
C LEU A 63 6.64 -4.36 -9.90
N ILE A 64 7.06 -3.13 -9.65
CA ILE A 64 7.30 -2.62 -8.30
C ILE A 64 6.47 -1.38 -8.01
N ASP A 65 6.14 -1.18 -6.74
CA ASP A 65 5.52 0.06 -6.26
C ASP A 65 5.86 0.27 -4.78
N ARG A 66 5.54 1.44 -4.23
CA ARG A 66 5.51 1.64 -2.78
C ARG A 66 4.21 1.06 -2.23
N PRO A 67 4.24 0.33 -1.11
CA PRO A 67 3.00 -0.08 -0.46
C PRO A 67 2.15 1.13 -0.07
N ALA A 68 0.85 0.89 0.08
CA ALA A 68 -0.08 1.92 0.48
C ALA A 68 0.28 2.44 1.88
N GLU A 69 0.27 3.77 2.04
CA GLU A 69 0.45 4.43 3.33
C GLU A 69 -0.74 4.22 4.27
N ARG A 70 -1.92 3.92 3.69
CA ARG A 70 -3.16 3.59 4.39
C ARG A 70 -3.83 2.39 3.73
N GLY A 71 -4.30 1.45 4.54
CA GLY A 71 -4.90 0.21 4.05
C GLY A 71 -3.87 -0.89 3.83
N THR A 72 -4.18 -1.83 2.93
CA THR A 72 -3.36 -3.02 2.70
C THR A 72 -2.78 -3.05 1.29
N THR A 73 -1.62 -3.68 1.12
CA THR A 73 -1.02 -3.98 -0.18
C THR A 73 -0.73 -5.46 -0.28
N THR A 74 -1.07 -6.09 -1.41
CA THR A 74 -0.67 -7.47 -1.71
C THR A 74 0.66 -7.44 -2.46
N VAL A 75 1.66 -8.15 -1.94
CA VAL A 75 3.02 -8.22 -2.48
C VAL A 75 3.40 -9.66 -2.72
N CYS A 76 4.27 -9.91 -3.71
CA CYS A 76 4.84 -11.23 -3.92
C CYS A 76 5.77 -11.60 -2.75
N LYS A 77 5.77 -12.86 -2.31
CA LYS A 77 6.62 -13.32 -1.19
C LYS A 77 8.11 -13.19 -1.44
N VAL A 78 8.53 -13.10 -2.70
CA VAL A 78 9.92 -12.82 -3.08
C VAL A 78 10.35 -11.40 -2.73
N SER A 79 9.39 -10.50 -2.49
CA SER A 79 9.65 -9.14 -2.03
C SER A 79 10.08 -9.15 -0.56
N SER A 80 11.07 -8.35 -0.21
CA SER A 80 11.28 -7.92 1.17
C SER A 80 10.07 -7.13 1.66
N ILE A 81 9.75 -7.26 2.96
CA ILE A 81 8.74 -6.42 3.62
C ILE A 81 9.43 -5.12 4.06
N PRO A 82 8.94 -3.93 3.66
CA PRO A 82 9.54 -2.66 4.06
C PRO A 82 9.42 -2.38 5.56
N ASP A 83 10.32 -1.58 6.09
CA ASP A 83 10.29 -1.14 7.49
C ASP A 83 8.96 -0.46 7.84
N GLY A 84 8.44 -0.78 9.03
CA GLY A 84 7.15 -0.27 9.51
C GLY A 84 5.93 -1.00 8.95
N TYR A 85 6.08 -1.93 8.00
CA TYR A 85 5.01 -2.79 7.52
C TYR A 85 5.00 -4.15 8.22
N VAL A 86 3.81 -4.73 8.33
CA VAL A 86 3.57 -6.05 8.92
C VAL A 86 2.80 -6.93 7.95
N ILE A 87 2.95 -8.25 8.10
CA ILE A 87 2.20 -9.26 7.34
C ILE A 87 0.89 -9.56 8.07
N LEU A 88 -0.22 -9.34 7.39
CA LEU A 88 -1.58 -9.58 7.91
C LEU A 88 -2.14 -10.93 7.46
N ALA A 89 -1.76 -11.38 6.27
CA ALA A 89 -2.26 -12.62 5.68
C ALA A 89 -1.32 -13.15 4.59
N GLU A 90 -1.54 -14.42 4.27
CA GLU A 90 -0.95 -15.15 3.16
C GLU A 90 -2.02 -15.44 2.12
N ASP A 91 -1.70 -15.14 0.86
CA ASP A 91 -2.64 -15.25 -0.26
C ASP A 91 -1.97 -15.95 -1.46
N ARG A 92 -2.71 -16.04 -2.57
CA ARG A 92 -2.22 -16.58 -3.84
C ARG A 92 -2.47 -15.59 -4.98
N SER A 93 -1.50 -15.48 -5.90
CA SER A 93 -1.62 -14.66 -7.10
C SER A 93 -0.88 -15.29 -8.27
N THR A 94 -1.54 -15.39 -9.42
CA THR A 94 -0.91 -15.83 -10.68
C THR A 94 0.11 -14.83 -11.22
N GLN A 95 0.14 -13.62 -10.67
CA GLN A 95 1.08 -12.58 -11.07
C GLN A 95 2.44 -12.71 -10.37
N CYS A 96 2.50 -13.46 -9.28
CA CYS A 96 3.72 -13.65 -8.50
C CYS A 96 4.44 -14.95 -8.88
N PRO A 97 5.77 -15.00 -8.75
CA PRO A 97 6.53 -16.20 -9.04
C PRO A 97 6.25 -17.30 -8.00
N TYR A 98 6.76 -18.49 -8.30
CA TYR A 98 6.77 -19.66 -7.42
C TYR A 98 5.38 -20.26 -7.11
N ALA A 99 5.38 -21.41 -6.44
CA ALA A 99 4.18 -22.14 -6.07
C ALA A 99 3.33 -21.39 -5.05
N PHE A 100 2.01 -21.58 -5.13
CA PHE A 100 1.08 -21.04 -4.14
C PHE A 100 1.26 -21.72 -2.78
N PRO A 101 1.02 -20.99 -1.66
CA PRO A 101 0.73 -19.55 -1.60
C PRO A 101 1.99 -18.70 -1.80
N ASN A 102 1.87 -17.63 -2.59
CA ASN A 102 3.01 -16.85 -3.09
C ASN A 102 2.86 -15.33 -2.90
N THR A 103 1.88 -14.87 -2.13
CA THR A 103 1.76 -13.46 -1.75
C THR A 103 1.61 -13.25 -0.25
N TRP A 104 2.05 -12.07 0.20
CA TRP A 104 1.73 -11.50 1.50
C TRP A 104 0.78 -10.33 1.34
N ARG A 105 -0.18 -10.20 2.24
CA ARG A 105 -0.94 -8.96 2.41
C ARG A 105 -0.34 -8.18 3.57
N ILE A 106 0.14 -6.97 3.29
CA ILE A 106 0.87 -6.13 4.24
C ILE A 106 0.16 -4.80 4.52
N ALA A 107 0.43 -4.20 5.67
CA ALA A 107 -0.02 -2.86 6.03
C ALA A 107 0.88 -2.24 7.09
N LYS A 108 0.73 -0.93 7.35
CA LYS A 108 1.23 -0.33 8.59
C LYS A 108 0.31 -0.72 9.76
N PRO A 109 0.84 -1.12 10.92
CA PRO A 109 0.01 -1.40 12.08
C PRO A 109 -0.61 -0.11 12.65
N SER A 110 -1.70 -0.27 13.40
CA SER A 110 -2.36 0.82 14.10
C SER A 110 -1.41 1.53 15.08
N ALA A 111 -1.43 2.87 15.09
CA ALA A 111 -0.64 3.68 16.02
C ALA A 111 -1.30 3.86 17.40
N THR A 112 -2.60 3.60 17.51
CA THR A 112 -3.37 3.87 18.75
C THR A 112 -4.09 2.64 19.31
N GLY A 113 -4.16 1.56 18.54
CA GLY A 113 -4.83 0.32 18.93
C GLY A 113 -3.95 -0.91 18.72
N THR A 114 -4.57 -2.08 18.82
CA THR A 114 -3.91 -3.36 18.54
C THR A 114 -4.03 -3.72 17.06
N THR A 115 -3.00 -4.34 16.50
CA THR A 115 -3.01 -4.93 15.15
C THR A 115 -2.74 -6.42 15.26
N THR A 116 -3.61 -7.26 14.70
CA THR A 116 -3.34 -8.69 14.56
C THR A 116 -2.49 -8.92 13.31
N ILE A 117 -1.37 -9.60 13.46
CA ILE A 117 -0.41 -9.90 12.38
C ILE A 117 -0.12 -11.40 12.37
N CYS A 118 0.31 -11.93 11.23
CA CYS A 118 0.84 -13.29 11.17
C CYS A 118 2.13 -13.39 11.97
N MET A 119 2.35 -14.51 12.65
CA MET A 119 3.52 -14.68 13.53
C MET A 119 4.87 -14.61 12.79
N VAL A 120 4.87 -14.90 11.48
CA VAL A 120 6.03 -14.74 10.59
C VAL A 120 6.36 -13.27 10.26
N SER A 121 5.45 -12.34 10.59
CA SER A 121 5.64 -10.92 10.33
C SER A 121 6.81 -10.38 11.15
N PRO A 122 7.62 -9.45 10.58
CA PRO A 122 8.47 -8.62 11.42
C PRO A 122 7.60 -7.79 12.40
N ILE A 123 8.16 -7.52 13.58
CA ILE A 123 7.57 -6.59 14.56
C ILE A 123 8.29 -5.25 14.39
N PRO A 124 7.58 -4.16 14.01
CA PRO A 124 8.21 -2.86 13.85
C PRO A 124 8.78 -2.30 15.16
N ALA A 125 9.81 -1.47 15.05
CA ALA A 125 10.34 -0.75 16.20
C ALA A 125 9.24 0.08 16.89
N GLY A 126 9.24 0.10 18.22
CA GLY A 126 8.21 0.79 19.02
C GLY A 126 6.91 0.02 19.17
N TYR A 127 6.84 -1.26 18.77
CA TYR A 127 5.69 -2.13 19.00
C TYR A 127 6.05 -3.31 19.91
N VAL A 128 5.06 -3.78 20.68
CA VAL A 128 5.18 -4.98 21.51
C VAL A 128 4.03 -5.94 21.27
N VAL A 129 4.31 -7.24 21.41
CA VAL A 129 3.30 -8.30 21.40
C VAL A 129 2.52 -8.27 22.72
N VAL A 130 1.19 -8.31 22.63
CA VAL A 130 0.29 -8.29 23.79
C VAL A 130 -0.56 -9.55 23.91
N SER A 131 -0.73 -10.31 22.83
CA SER A 131 -1.45 -11.59 22.85
C SER A 131 -1.09 -12.45 21.63
N GLU A 132 -1.40 -13.74 21.71
CA GLU A 132 -1.26 -14.71 20.62
C GLU A 132 -2.63 -15.25 20.21
N GLY A 133 -2.74 -15.74 18.99
CA GLY A 133 -4.01 -16.23 18.46
C GLY A 133 -3.89 -17.21 17.30
N ARG A 134 -5.03 -17.41 16.64
CA ARG A 134 -5.16 -18.27 15.48
C ARG A 134 -5.88 -17.55 14.35
N SER A 135 -5.40 -17.73 13.13
CA SER A 135 -6.08 -17.33 11.90
C SER A 135 -5.89 -18.37 10.80
N THR A 136 -6.92 -18.57 9.97
CA THR A 136 -6.79 -19.37 8.74
C THR A 136 -6.11 -18.60 7.60
N GLN A 137 -5.89 -17.30 7.79
CA GLN A 137 -5.25 -16.42 6.81
C GLN A 137 -3.72 -16.38 6.98
N CYS A 138 -3.18 -16.98 8.03
CA CYS A 138 -1.75 -16.98 8.31
C CYS A 138 -1.17 -18.39 8.13
N PRO A 139 0.09 -18.51 7.70
CA PRO A 139 0.74 -19.79 7.52
C PRO A 139 0.97 -20.47 8.88
N TYR A 140 1.30 -21.76 8.82
CA TYR A 140 1.68 -22.59 9.96
C TYR A 140 0.55 -22.89 10.96
N ALA A 141 0.84 -23.84 11.85
CA ALA A 141 -0.07 -24.29 12.91
C ALA A 141 -0.10 -23.30 14.08
N PHE A 142 -1.08 -23.46 14.97
CA PHE A 142 -1.28 -22.60 16.12
C PHE A 142 -0.12 -22.66 17.14
N PRO A 143 0.26 -21.51 17.75
CA PRO A 143 -0.17 -20.14 17.45
C PRO A 143 0.43 -19.64 16.13
N ASN A 144 -0.38 -18.94 15.33
CA ASN A 144 0.06 -18.40 14.04
C ASN A 144 -0.25 -16.91 13.82
N THR A 145 -0.81 -16.25 14.84
CA THR A 145 -0.93 -14.80 14.89
C THR A 145 -0.49 -14.24 16.23
N VAL A 146 -0.10 -12.97 16.22
CA VAL A 146 0.13 -12.17 17.40
C VAL A 146 -0.62 -10.85 17.28
N GLN A 147 -1.05 -10.27 18.40
CA GLN A 147 -1.50 -8.89 18.44
C GLN A 147 -0.36 -8.01 18.93
N ILE A 148 -0.09 -6.95 18.18
CA ILE A 148 0.90 -5.93 18.54
C ILE A 148 0.22 -4.61 18.88
N ARG A 149 0.85 -3.82 19.74
CA ARG A 149 0.44 -2.46 20.11
C ARG A 149 1.68 -1.56 20.16
N ALA A 150 1.51 -0.30 19.76
CA ALA A 150 2.55 0.72 19.94
C ALA A 150 2.85 0.95 21.43
N LEU A 151 4.13 1.25 21.73
CA LEU A 151 4.63 1.63 23.06
C LEU A 151 4.36 3.11 23.36
#